data_AF-A0A8T3X8I5-F1
#
_entry.id   AF-A0A8T3X8I5-F1
#
_cell.length_a   1.000
_cell.length_b   1.000
_cell.length_c   1.000
_cell.angle_alpha   90.00
_cell.angle_beta   90.00
_cell.angle_gamma   90.00
#
_symmetry.space_group_name_H-M   'P 1'
#
loop_
_entity.id
_entity.type
_entity.pdbx_description
1 polymer ?
#
loop_
_entity_poly.entity_id
_entity_poly.type
_entity_poly.pdbx_seq_one_letter_code
_entity_poly.pdbx_strand_id
1 'polypeptide(L)'
;MKNKTMALLSMVALVLIATIIVAQSNTTYLKRIIGCKNITSSIMEPLYGNCTRDYTERVCQDPPLNTTCQNEAKTHTYKCITSTGTVQKSSLDCSPNSFEISRELTTLKHKIEFSDWGMCTQESDNVIICDSKFDGNSDGKCTSGESCTKFLVTSDGVESYVRNSRDDWVVGDDSFFLEKLQALEVAK
;
A
#
# COMPACT_ATOMS: atom_id res chain seq x y z
N MET A 1 -13.58 49.76 -84.62
CA MET A 1 -13.66 50.52 -83.34
C MET A 1 -13.71 49.53 -82.19
N LYS A 2 -12.74 49.64 -81.28
CA LYS A 2 -12.72 49.28 -79.83
C LYS A 2 -13.26 47.90 -79.37
N ASN A 3 -12.35 47.01 -78.96
CA ASN A 3 -12.15 46.53 -77.56
C ASN A 3 -11.26 45.27 -77.60
N LYS A 4 -9.94 45.32 -77.35
CA LYS A 4 -9.22 45.44 -76.06
C LYS A 4 -9.70 44.49 -74.94
N THR A 5 -8.89 43.43 -74.76
CA THR A 5 -8.34 42.90 -73.50
C THR A 5 -9.26 42.65 -72.30
N MET A 6 -9.29 41.41 -71.82
CA MET A 6 -8.72 41.07 -70.49
C MET A 6 -8.67 39.56 -70.31
N ALA A 7 -7.46 39.00 -70.30
CA ALA A 7 -7.19 37.74 -69.65
C ALA A 7 -7.21 38.00 -68.13
N LEU A 8 -8.14 37.36 -67.42
CA LEU A 8 -8.19 37.39 -65.96
C LEU A 8 -7.51 36.11 -65.45
N LEU A 9 -6.20 36.21 -65.18
CA LEU A 9 -5.55 35.38 -64.17
C LEU A 9 -5.92 35.97 -62.81
N SER A 10 -6.54 35.18 -61.92
CA SER A 10 -6.37 35.38 -60.48
C SER A 10 -6.75 34.12 -59.71
N MET A 11 -5.71 33.42 -59.27
CA MET A 11 -5.55 32.60 -58.07
C MET A 11 -6.83 32.08 -57.40
N VAL A 12 -7.11 30.79 -57.60
CA VAL A 12 -7.76 29.96 -56.58
C VAL A 12 -6.76 29.83 -55.43
N ALA A 13 -6.90 30.68 -54.41
CA ALA A 13 -6.19 30.49 -53.15
C ALA A 13 -6.79 29.27 -52.43
N LEU A 14 -6.21 28.10 -52.66
CA LEU A 14 -6.43 26.92 -51.82
C LEU A 14 -5.80 27.23 -50.45
N VAL A 15 -6.62 27.72 -49.52
CA VAL A 15 -6.27 27.73 -48.11
C VAL A 15 -6.36 26.29 -47.62
N LEU A 16 -5.27 25.54 -47.75
CA LEU A 16 -5.06 24.34 -46.95
C LEU A 16 -4.94 24.79 -45.49
N ILE A 17 -6.06 24.75 -44.76
CA ILE A 17 -6.03 24.75 -43.30
C ILE A 17 -5.44 23.39 -42.93
N ALA A 18 -4.12 23.33 -42.77
CA ALA A 18 -3.48 22.23 -42.07
C ALA A 18 -4.01 22.28 -40.63
N THR A 19 -5.05 21.51 -40.35
CA THR A 19 -5.46 21.19 -38.99
C THR A 19 -4.30 20.47 -38.34
N ILE A 20 -3.50 21.22 -37.59
CA ILE A 20 -2.58 20.66 -36.61
C ILE A 20 -3.46 20.00 -35.57
N ILE A 21 -3.75 18.70 -35.74
CA ILE A 21 -4.21 17.86 -34.64
C ILE A 21 -3.00 17.76 -33.71
N VAL A 22 -2.90 18.68 -32.76
CA VAL A 22 -2.03 18.49 -31.60
C VAL A 22 -2.61 17.26 -30.91
N ALA A 23 -1.94 16.12 -31.06
CA ALA A 23 -2.21 14.96 -30.22
C ALA A 23 -1.94 15.41 -28.79
N GLN A 24 -3.01 15.75 -28.06
CA GLN A 24 -2.91 16.04 -26.63
C GLN A 24 -2.46 14.74 -25.97
N SER A 25 -1.21 14.72 -25.50
CA SER A 25 -0.75 13.64 -24.64
C SER A 25 -1.49 13.77 -23.32
N ASN A 26 -2.57 13.00 -23.16
CA ASN A 26 -3.26 12.86 -21.88
C ASN A 26 -2.41 11.98 -20.97
N THR A 27 -1.32 12.55 -20.45
CA THR A 27 -0.44 11.84 -19.50
C THR A 27 -1.27 11.52 -18.26
N THR A 28 -1.42 10.22 -17.99
CA THR A 28 -2.12 9.72 -16.82
C THR A 28 -1.10 9.31 -15.78
N TYR A 29 -1.30 9.78 -14.55
CA TYR A 29 -0.45 9.51 -13.42
C TYR A 29 -1.18 8.59 -12.46
N LEU A 30 -0.60 7.42 -12.25
CA LEU A 30 -1.08 6.45 -11.27
C LEU A 30 -0.12 6.46 -10.08
N LYS A 31 -0.64 6.82 -8.92
CA LYS A 31 0.12 6.93 -7.67
C LYS A 31 -0.44 5.95 -6.65
N ARG A 32 0.42 5.05 -6.18
CA ARG A 32 0.09 4.19 -5.04
C ARG A 32 0.23 4.98 -3.74
N ILE A 33 -0.77 4.90 -2.88
CA ILE A 33 -0.79 5.54 -1.56
C ILE A 33 -0.60 4.46 -0.49
N ILE A 34 0.27 4.75 0.48
CA ILE A 34 0.55 3.89 1.62
C ILE A 34 -0.14 4.48 2.85
N GLY A 35 -0.98 3.69 3.48
CA GLY A 35 -1.61 4.00 4.77
C GLY A 35 -0.86 3.31 5.90
N CYS A 36 -0.66 4.01 7.00
CA CYS A 36 -0.05 3.44 8.20
C CYS A 36 -1.06 3.42 9.34
N LYS A 37 -1.19 2.27 10.01
CA LYS A 37 -2.04 2.11 11.20
C LYS A 37 -1.22 1.59 12.37
N ASN A 38 -1.52 2.09 13.56
CA ASN A 38 -0.95 1.55 14.79
C ASN A 38 -1.62 0.19 15.08
N ILE A 39 -0.82 -0.87 15.15
CA ILE A 39 -1.26 -2.19 15.60
C ILE A 39 -0.68 -2.44 16.97
N THR A 40 -1.55 -2.76 17.92
CA THR A 40 -1.16 -3.26 19.23
C THR A 40 -1.20 -4.79 19.20
N SER A 41 -0.09 -5.42 19.56
CA SER A 41 0.02 -6.87 19.66
C SER A 41 0.38 -7.29 21.08
N SER A 42 -0.17 -8.41 21.50
CA SER A 42 0.12 -9.05 22.78
C SER A 42 1.25 -10.04 22.58
N ILE A 43 2.40 -9.77 23.17
CA ILE A 43 3.55 -10.69 23.12
C ILE A 43 3.93 -11.14 24.52
N MET A 44 4.38 -12.39 24.63
CA MET A 44 4.94 -12.93 25.86
C MET A 44 6.40 -12.51 25.98
N GLU A 45 6.75 -11.81 27.06
CA GLU A 45 8.12 -11.41 27.35
C GLU A 45 8.54 -11.82 28.76
N PRO A 46 9.85 -12.06 28.98
CA PRO A 46 10.37 -12.27 30.31
C PRO A 46 10.27 -10.98 31.15
N LEU A 47 9.71 -11.11 32.34
CA LEU A 47 9.65 -10.04 33.33
C LEU A 47 10.80 -10.21 34.33
N TYR A 48 11.54 -9.13 34.52
CA TYR A 48 12.71 -9.12 35.41
C TYR A 48 12.33 -8.64 36.81
N GLY A 49 12.62 -9.47 37.80
CA GLY A 49 12.53 -9.14 39.21
C GLY A 49 13.89 -9.16 39.88
N ASN A 50 13.89 -9.03 41.21
CA ASN A 50 15.07 -9.19 42.03
C ASN A 50 15.14 -10.65 42.51
N CYS A 51 16.23 -11.35 42.18
CA CYS A 51 16.59 -12.61 42.82
C CYS A 51 17.63 -12.35 43.90
N THR A 52 17.55 -13.11 45.00
CA THR A 52 18.55 -13.13 46.05
C THR A 52 19.32 -14.44 45.99
N ARG A 53 20.64 -14.36 46.15
CA ARG A 53 21.50 -15.51 46.38
C ARG A 53 22.22 -15.31 47.70
N ASP A 54 21.98 -16.22 48.62
CA ASP A 54 22.73 -16.30 49.87
C ASP A 54 24.02 -17.09 49.63
N TYR A 55 25.12 -16.56 50.16
CA TYR A 55 26.43 -17.18 50.09
C TYR A 55 27.24 -16.83 51.32
N THR A 56 28.27 -17.62 51.57
CA THR A 56 29.21 -17.37 52.67
C THR A 56 30.48 -16.82 52.08
N GLU A 57 30.91 -15.66 52.55
CA GLU A 57 32.20 -15.07 52.19
C GLU A 57 33.14 -15.14 53.39
N ARG A 58 34.38 -15.55 53.15
CA ARG A 58 35.42 -15.51 54.18
C ARG A 58 36.01 -14.11 54.21
N VAL A 59 35.77 -13.40 55.31
CA VAL A 59 36.30 -12.04 55.53
C VAL A 59 37.35 -12.13 56.64
N CYS A 60 38.54 -11.58 56.37
CA CYS A 60 39.64 -11.53 57.34
C CYS A 60 39.80 -10.11 57.85
N GLN A 61 39.94 -9.95 59.16
CA GLN A 61 40.05 -8.62 59.79
C GLN A 61 41.50 -8.11 59.84
N ASP A 62 42.47 -8.95 59.48
CA ASP A 62 43.91 -8.69 59.56
C ASP A 62 44.68 -8.83 58.22
N PRO A 63 44.25 -8.20 57.11
CA PRO A 63 45.03 -8.21 55.89
C PRO A 63 46.40 -7.50 56.09
N PRO A 64 47.53 -8.03 55.58
CA PRO A 64 47.67 -9.18 54.66
C PRO A 64 47.90 -10.54 55.34
N LEU A 65 48.01 -10.60 56.67
CA LEU A 65 48.32 -11.82 57.42
C LEU A 65 47.18 -12.85 57.33
N ASN A 66 45.93 -12.39 57.26
CA ASN A 66 44.73 -13.21 57.07
C ASN A 66 44.62 -14.39 58.05
N THR A 67 45.02 -14.17 59.31
CA THR A 67 44.97 -15.18 60.38
C THR A 67 43.67 -15.11 61.18
N THR A 68 42.98 -13.97 61.21
CA THR A 68 41.70 -13.77 61.89
C THR A 68 40.54 -13.67 60.89
N CYS A 69 40.21 -14.81 60.27
CA CYS A 69 39.13 -14.89 59.30
C CYS A 69 37.87 -15.53 59.88
N GLN A 70 36.73 -14.97 59.50
CA GLN A 70 35.42 -15.50 59.81
C GLN A 70 34.58 -15.65 58.55
N ASN A 71 33.66 -16.60 58.58
CA ASN A 71 32.68 -16.80 57.53
C ASN A 71 31.48 -15.90 57.81
N GLU A 72 31.23 -14.94 56.94
CA GLU A 72 30.09 -14.04 57.03
C GLU A 72 29.01 -14.47 56.03
N ALA A 73 27.77 -14.58 56.51
CA ALA A 73 26.62 -14.79 55.63
C ALA A 73 26.34 -13.49 54.88
N LYS A 74 26.32 -13.55 53.55
CA LYS A 74 26.01 -12.43 52.67
C LYS A 74 24.88 -12.80 51.73
N THR A 75 24.12 -11.79 51.34
CA THR A 75 23.08 -11.89 50.33
C THR A 75 23.44 -10.99 49.17
N HIS A 76 23.46 -11.54 47.95
CA HIS A 76 23.61 -10.76 46.73
C HIS A 76 22.28 -10.70 45.99
N THR A 77 21.78 -9.49 45.76
CA THR A 77 20.57 -9.25 44.98
C THR A 77 20.95 -8.89 43.55
N TYR A 78 20.40 -9.61 42.58
CA TYR A 78 20.64 -9.38 41.15
C TYR A 78 19.33 -9.43 40.35
N LYS A 79 19.33 -8.83 39.16
CA LYS A 79 18.18 -8.88 38.26
C LYS A 79 18.14 -10.24 37.55
N CYS A 80 17.00 -10.90 37.62
CA CYS A 80 16.76 -12.21 37.02
C CYS A 80 15.36 -12.25 36.41
N ILE A 81 15.13 -13.20 35.51
CA ILE A 81 13.77 -13.48 35.01
C ILE A 81 13.00 -14.15 36.15
N THR A 82 11.92 -13.53 36.61
CA THR A 82 11.07 -14.08 37.68
C THR A 82 9.78 -14.67 37.16
N SER A 83 9.33 -14.23 35.98
CA SER A 83 8.12 -14.73 35.33
C SER A 83 8.11 -14.36 33.84
N THR A 84 7.14 -14.86 33.11
CA THR A 84 6.78 -14.38 31.78
C THR A 84 5.43 -13.69 31.85
N GLY A 85 5.29 -12.55 31.17
CA GLY A 85 4.06 -11.78 31.15
C GLY A 85 3.66 -11.39 29.74
N THR A 86 2.36 -11.18 29.54
CA THR A 86 1.87 -10.58 28.29
C THR A 86 2.06 -9.07 28.38
N VAL A 87 2.82 -8.50 27.44
CA VAL A 87 2.98 -7.06 27.28
C VAL A 87 2.34 -6.63 25.98
N GLN A 88 1.71 -5.45 25.99
CA GLN A 88 1.20 -4.83 24.78
C GLN A 88 2.33 -4.04 24.12
N LYS A 89 2.66 -4.38 22.87
CA LYS A 89 3.56 -3.57 22.04
C LYS A 89 2.79 -2.97 20.89
N SER A 90 2.95 -1.66 20.74
CA SER A 90 2.47 -0.93 19.58
C SER A 90 3.55 -0.94 18.51
N SER A 91 3.14 -1.24 17.28
CA SER A 91 3.96 -1.15 16.07
C SER A 91 3.17 -0.42 15.00
N LEU A 92 3.87 0.15 14.02
CA LEU A 92 3.23 0.80 12.89
C LEU A 92 3.23 -0.18 11.71
N ASP A 93 2.05 -0.55 11.24
CA ASP A 93 1.87 -1.35 10.04
C ASP A 93 1.53 -0.42 8.87
N CYS A 94 2.45 -0.35 7.91
CA CYS A 94 2.32 0.48 6.72
C CYS A 94 2.13 -0.42 5.51
N SER A 95 0.94 -0.39 4.92
CA SER A 95 0.61 -1.15 3.72
C SER A 95 -0.07 -0.25 2.68
N PRO A 96 0.04 -0.57 1.38
CA PRO A 96 -0.76 0.11 0.36
C PRO A 96 -2.24 0.04 0.72
N ASN A 97 -2.94 1.15 0.63
CA ASN A 97 -4.38 1.20 0.93
C ASN A 97 -5.22 1.79 -0.21
N SER A 98 -4.62 2.58 -1.10
CA SER A 98 -5.34 3.17 -2.21
C SER A 98 -4.45 3.47 -3.42
N PHE A 99 -5.09 3.61 -4.57
CA PHE A 99 -4.50 4.19 -5.77
C PHE A 99 -5.19 5.52 -6.09
N GLU A 100 -4.38 6.54 -6.37
CA GLU A 100 -4.84 7.81 -6.94
C GLU A 100 -4.49 7.84 -8.43
N ILE A 101 -5.49 8.16 -9.24
CA ILE A 101 -5.37 8.31 -10.69
C ILE A 101 -5.66 9.78 -11.00
N SER A 102 -4.66 10.47 -11.55
CA SER A 102 -4.75 11.89 -11.93
C SER A 102 -4.35 12.07 -13.38
N ARG A 103 -4.99 13.01 -14.08
CA ARG A 103 -4.56 13.43 -15.42
C ARG A 103 -4.10 14.86 -15.38
N GLU A 104 -3.01 15.16 -16.08
CA GLU A 104 -2.36 16.49 -16.04
C GLU A 104 -3.29 17.64 -16.43
N LEU A 105 -4.22 17.38 -17.34
CA LEU A 105 -5.09 18.39 -17.96
C LEU A 105 -6.52 18.42 -17.37
N THR A 106 -6.85 17.56 -16.41
CA THR A 106 -8.20 17.51 -15.82
C THR A 106 -8.15 17.69 -14.30
N THR A 107 -9.14 18.39 -13.75
CA THR A 107 -9.37 18.44 -12.29
C THR A 107 -9.93 17.13 -11.74
N LEU A 108 -10.41 16.25 -12.62
CA LEU A 108 -10.92 14.92 -12.30
C LEU A 108 -9.79 14.03 -11.81
N LYS A 109 -9.95 13.51 -10.59
CA LYS A 109 -9.10 12.47 -10.01
C LYS A 109 -9.99 11.30 -9.63
N HIS A 110 -9.51 10.09 -9.83
CA HIS A 110 -10.16 8.91 -9.30
C HIS A 110 -9.33 8.36 -8.15
N LYS A 111 -10.02 7.87 -7.12
CA LYS A 111 -9.41 7.15 -6.01
C LYS A 111 -10.02 5.76 -5.91
N ILE A 112 -9.17 4.75 -5.86
CA ILE A 112 -9.55 3.36 -5.57
C ILE A 112 -9.04 3.08 -4.15
N GLU A 113 -9.93 3.12 -3.15
CA GLU A 113 -9.61 2.78 -1.76
C GLU A 113 -9.91 1.31 -1.52
N PHE A 114 -8.89 0.52 -1.17
CA PHE A 114 -8.97 -0.94 -1.10
C PHE A 114 -8.56 -1.52 0.26
N SER A 115 -8.22 -0.68 1.24
CA SER A 115 -7.83 -1.11 2.60
C SER A 115 -8.75 -2.16 3.22
N ASP A 116 -10.06 -1.99 3.06
CA ASP A 116 -11.05 -2.89 3.62
C ASP A 116 -11.42 -4.07 2.70
N TRP A 117 -10.98 -4.05 1.45
CA TRP A 117 -11.40 -5.02 0.44
C TRP A 117 -10.37 -6.13 0.20
N GLY A 118 -9.09 -5.79 0.18
CA GLY A 118 -8.00 -6.73 -0.11
C GLY A 118 -6.75 -6.02 -0.62
N MET A 119 -5.85 -6.72 -1.29
CA MET A 119 -4.63 -6.12 -1.83
C MET A 119 -4.78 -5.82 -3.32
N CYS A 120 -4.34 -4.63 -3.73
CA CYS A 120 -4.27 -4.27 -5.13
C CYS A 120 -2.82 -4.14 -5.61
N THR A 121 -2.56 -4.70 -6.78
CA THR A 121 -1.28 -4.64 -7.50
C THR A 121 -1.47 -3.90 -8.83
N GLN A 122 -0.49 -3.09 -9.18
CA GLN A 122 -0.40 -2.50 -10.50
C GLN A 122 0.28 -3.50 -11.43
N GLU A 123 -0.45 -4.01 -12.42
CA GLU A 123 0.07 -4.98 -13.39
C GLU A 123 0.79 -4.28 -14.55
N SER A 124 0.31 -3.08 -14.93
CA SER A 124 0.94 -2.20 -15.93
C SER A 124 0.62 -0.74 -15.64
N ASP A 125 1.14 0.20 -16.45
CA ASP A 125 0.92 1.65 -16.27
C ASP A 125 -0.55 2.05 -16.15
N ASN A 126 -1.45 1.27 -16.79
CA ASN A 126 -2.88 1.57 -16.86
C ASN A 126 -3.77 0.48 -16.26
N VAL A 127 -3.21 -0.54 -15.61
CA VAL A 127 -4.00 -1.68 -15.09
C VAL A 127 -3.71 -1.92 -13.61
N ILE A 128 -4.77 -1.91 -12.80
CA ILE A 128 -4.75 -2.28 -11.38
C ILE A 128 -5.60 -3.53 -11.22
N ILE A 129 -5.07 -4.56 -10.57
CA ILE A 129 -5.81 -5.76 -10.17
C ILE A 129 -5.88 -5.77 -8.65
N CYS A 130 -7.09 -5.97 -8.14
CA CYS A 130 -7.38 -6.12 -6.74
C CYS A 130 -7.85 -7.54 -6.50
N ASP A 131 -7.24 -8.20 -5.53
CA ASP A 131 -7.62 -9.52 -5.01
C ASP A 131 -8.27 -9.38 -3.63
N SER A 132 -9.41 -10.04 -3.43
CA SER A 132 -10.22 -9.88 -2.22
C SER A 132 -9.62 -10.65 -1.04
N LYS A 133 -9.73 -10.09 0.16
CA LYS A 133 -9.39 -10.82 1.40
C LYS A 133 -10.48 -11.74 1.92
N PHE A 134 -11.68 -11.69 1.33
CA PHE A 134 -12.83 -12.43 1.85
C PHE A 134 -12.90 -13.86 1.34
N ASP A 135 -12.50 -14.08 0.08
CA ASP A 135 -12.45 -15.39 -0.57
C ASP A 135 -11.13 -15.64 -1.34
N GLY A 136 -10.24 -14.64 -1.42
CA GLY A 136 -8.90 -14.75 -1.97
C GLY A 136 -7.80 -14.73 -0.91
N ASN A 137 -6.55 -14.81 -1.37
CA ASN A 137 -5.37 -14.87 -0.51
C ASN A 137 -4.74 -13.48 -0.18
N SER A 138 -5.30 -12.41 -0.74
CA SER A 138 -4.83 -11.02 -0.63
C SER A 138 -3.39 -10.79 -1.10
N ASP A 139 -2.91 -11.53 -2.10
CA ASP A 139 -1.57 -11.33 -2.66
C ASP A 139 -1.55 -10.33 -3.85
N GLY A 140 -2.73 -9.85 -4.25
CA GLY A 140 -2.92 -8.89 -5.33
C GLY A 140 -2.71 -9.50 -6.72
N LYS A 141 -2.70 -10.82 -6.82
CA LYS A 141 -2.86 -11.59 -8.05
C LYS A 141 -4.19 -12.29 -7.98
N CYS A 142 -4.80 -12.47 -9.14
CA CYS A 142 -6.09 -13.10 -9.19
C CYS A 142 -5.95 -14.51 -9.74
N THR A 143 -6.38 -15.51 -8.99
CA THR A 143 -6.49 -16.90 -9.43
C THR A 143 -7.96 -17.33 -9.58
N SER A 144 -8.18 -18.46 -10.24
CA SER A 144 -9.54 -18.96 -10.50
C SER A 144 -10.21 -19.34 -9.17
N GLY A 145 -11.42 -18.81 -8.94
CA GLY A 145 -12.17 -18.99 -7.70
C GLY A 145 -12.02 -17.85 -6.68
N GLU A 146 -11.20 -16.84 -6.95
CA GLU A 146 -11.04 -15.65 -6.09
C GLU A 146 -11.85 -14.47 -6.66
N SER A 147 -12.56 -13.73 -5.79
CA SER A 147 -13.23 -12.51 -6.22
C SER A 147 -12.22 -11.41 -6.47
N CYS A 148 -12.09 -10.99 -7.73
CA CYS A 148 -11.15 -9.96 -8.14
C CYS A 148 -11.80 -8.81 -8.88
N THR A 149 -11.24 -7.61 -8.72
CA THR A 149 -11.62 -6.43 -9.49
C THR A 149 -10.42 -5.91 -10.27
N LYS A 150 -10.57 -5.69 -11.58
CA LYS A 150 -9.58 -5.06 -12.44
C LYS A 150 -10.06 -3.67 -12.84
N PHE A 151 -9.21 -2.67 -12.64
CA PHE A 151 -9.41 -1.32 -13.15
C PHE A 151 -8.51 -1.09 -14.36
N LEU A 152 -9.11 -0.72 -15.49
CA LEU A 152 -8.41 -0.28 -16.68
C LEU A 152 -8.55 1.23 -16.81
N VAL A 153 -7.41 1.92 -16.78
CA VAL A 153 -7.34 3.37 -16.90
C VAL A 153 -7.22 3.72 -18.38
N THR A 154 -8.26 4.32 -18.94
CA THR A 154 -8.33 4.69 -20.36
C THR A 154 -8.15 6.20 -20.53
N SER A 155 -8.23 6.71 -21.77
CA SER A 155 -8.32 8.15 -22.03
C SER A 155 -9.63 8.77 -21.55
N ASP A 156 -10.67 7.96 -21.40
CA ASP A 156 -12.05 8.43 -21.22
C ASP A 156 -12.51 8.28 -19.77
N GLY A 157 -11.92 7.35 -19.02
CA GLY A 157 -12.18 7.21 -17.59
C GLY A 157 -11.42 6.04 -16.96
N VAL A 158 -12.04 5.46 -15.93
CA VAL A 158 -11.60 4.20 -15.33
C VAL A 158 -12.72 3.18 -15.56
N GLU A 159 -12.41 2.14 -16.31
CA GLU A 159 -13.31 1.00 -16.51
C GLU A 159 -13.05 -0.05 -15.45
N SER A 160 -14.12 -0.70 -14.97
CA SER A 160 -14.03 -1.77 -13.98
C SER A 160 -14.53 -3.09 -14.55
N TYR A 161 -13.79 -4.14 -14.24
CA TYR A 161 -14.08 -5.52 -14.60
C TYR A 161 -13.94 -6.38 -13.35
N VAL A 162 -14.70 -7.46 -13.29
CA VAL A 162 -14.71 -8.42 -12.19
C VAL A 162 -14.56 -9.83 -12.73
N ARG A 163 -14.11 -10.73 -11.87
CA ARG A 163 -14.22 -12.19 -12.07
C ARG A 163 -14.19 -12.89 -10.71
N ASN A 164 -14.80 -14.08 -10.64
CA ASN A 164 -14.66 -15.00 -9.51
C ASN A 164 -14.34 -16.41 -10.01
N SER A 165 -15.35 -17.15 -10.45
CA SER A 165 -15.22 -18.56 -10.87
C SER A 165 -14.75 -18.73 -12.32
N ARG A 166 -14.56 -17.60 -13.02
CA ARG A 166 -14.23 -17.52 -14.43
C ARG A 166 -12.78 -17.10 -14.64
N ASP A 167 -12.19 -17.54 -15.74
CA ASP A 167 -10.83 -17.16 -16.11
C ASP A 167 -10.76 -15.82 -16.86
N ASP A 168 -11.86 -15.36 -17.47
CA ASP A 168 -11.97 -14.11 -18.21
C ASP A 168 -12.45 -12.93 -17.34
N TRP A 169 -12.10 -11.71 -17.73
CA TRP A 169 -12.53 -10.47 -17.09
C TRP A 169 -13.80 -9.92 -17.74
N VAL A 170 -14.85 -9.65 -16.95
CA VAL A 170 -16.15 -9.17 -17.45
C VAL A 170 -16.66 -7.98 -16.63
N VAL A 171 -17.55 -7.15 -17.18
CA VAL A 171 -18.10 -5.97 -16.45
C VAL A 171 -19.05 -6.40 -15.31
N GLY A 172 -19.72 -7.54 -15.49
CA GLY A 172 -20.56 -8.18 -14.48
C GLY A 172 -20.41 -9.68 -14.56
N ASP A 173 -19.93 -10.28 -13.49
CA ASP A 173 -19.86 -11.73 -13.30
C ASP A 173 -20.96 -12.11 -12.30
N ASP A 174 -21.92 -12.92 -12.72
CA ASP A 174 -23.03 -13.37 -11.86
C ASP A 174 -22.56 -14.24 -10.69
N SER A 175 -21.36 -14.83 -10.79
CA SER A 175 -20.72 -15.56 -9.71
C SER A 175 -19.97 -14.66 -8.72
N PHE A 176 -19.86 -13.37 -9.00
CA PHE A 176 -19.24 -12.40 -8.09
C PHE A 176 -20.27 -11.92 -7.06
N PHE A 177 -20.15 -12.41 -5.83
CA PHE A 177 -21.12 -12.18 -4.76
C PHE A 177 -20.72 -11.08 -3.76
N LEU A 178 -19.51 -10.52 -3.89
CA LEU A 178 -19.03 -9.44 -3.02
C LEU A 178 -19.48 -8.06 -3.52
N GLU A 179 -19.43 -7.08 -2.61
CA GLU A 179 -19.53 -5.68 -3.02
C GLU A 179 -18.36 -5.32 -3.92
N LYS A 180 -18.67 -4.75 -5.09
CA LYS A 180 -17.67 -4.39 -6.09
C LYS A 180 -16.88 -3.19 -5.61
N LEU A 181 -15.55 -3.30 -5.67
CA LEU A 181 -14.67 -2.17 -5.45
C LEU A 181 -14.90 -1.11 -6.53
N GLN A 182 -14.93 0.16 -6.16
CA GLN A 182 -15.23 1.26 -7.08
C GLN A 182 -14.06 2.25 -7.18
N ALA A 183 -13.87 2.80 -8.38
CA ALA A 183 -13.05 3.99 -8.58
C ALA A 183 -13.93 5.22 -8.38
N LEU A 184 -13.75 5.92 -7.26
CA LEU A 184 -14.55 7.08 -6.91
C LEU A 184 -13.94 8.34 -7.50
N GLU A 185 -14.76 9.15 -8.16
CA GLU A 185 -14.36 10.49 -8.56
C GLU A 185 -14.19 11.36 -7.31
N VAL A 186 -13.02 11.97 -7.16
CA VAL A 186 -12.70 12.91 -6.09
C VAL A 186 -12.43 14.27 -6.70
N ALA A 187 -13.34 15.21 -6.46
CA ALA A 187 -13.16 16.61 -6.83
C ALA A 187 -12.05 17.24 -5.96
N LYS A 188 -11.32 18.19 -6.56
CA LYS A 188 -10.23 18.90 -5.90
C LYS A 188 -10.74 19.93 -4.88
#